data_AF-A0A497FPE6-F1
#
_entry.id   AF-A0A497FPE6-F1
#
_cell.length_a   1.000
_cell.length_b   1.000
_cell.length_c   1.000
_cell.angle_alpha   90.00
_cell.angle_beta   90.00
_cell.angle_gamma   90.00
#
_symmetry.space_group_name_H-M   'P 1'
#
loop_
_entity.id
_entity.type
_entity.pdbx_description
1 polymer ?
#
loop_
_entity_poly.entity_id
_entity_poly.type
_entity_poly.pdbx_seq_one_letter_code
_entity_poly.pdbx_strand_id
1 'polypeptide(L)'
;MKYCPRCGTLLLPKKKNGKTILVCSKCGYSEENKPDKGYRVKGKIYHHPSQKIYVAEERVLLPRTKIICPKCGNNEAYYWMQQTRSGDEPMTRFFRCTKCNYTWREYE
;
A
#
# COMPACT_ATOMS: atom_id res chain seq x y z
N MET A 1 9.64 22.62 -4.25
CA MET A 1 9.64 22.53 -2.78
C MET A 1 10.56 23.61 -2.27
N LYS A 2 10.12 24.45 -1.34
CA LYS A 2 10.95 25.53 -0.78
C LYS A 2 11.26 25.23 0.70
N TYR A 3 12.46 25.58 1.12
CA TYR A 3 12.93 25.44 2.49
C TYR A 3 13.01 26.81 3.16
N CYS A 4 12.78 26.85 4.46
CA CYS A 4 12.87 28.07 5.22
C CYS A 4 14.33 28.54 5.31
N PRO A 5 14.65 29.80 4.95
CA PRO A 5 16.02 30.32 4.99
C PRO A 5 16.56 30.47 6.43
N ARG A 6 15.68 30.50 7.44
CA ARG A 6 16.08 30.66 8.85
C ARG A 6 16.39 29.35 9.56
N CYS A 7 15.67 28.27 9.22
CA CYS A 7 15.75 27.01 9.99
C CYS A 7 15.86 25.75 9.12
N GLY A 8 15.99 25.89 7.81
CA GLY A 8 16.10 24.77 6.86
C GLY A 8 14.87 23.86 6.77
N THR A 9 13.81 24.14 7.53
CA THR A 9 12.59 23.30 7.56
C THR A 9 11.78 23.54 6.28
N LEU A 10 11.17 22.48 5.76
CA LEU A 10 10.33 22.55 4.54
C LEU A 10 9.12 23.46 4.76
N LEU A 11 8.88 24.38 3.83
CA LEU A 11 7.73 25.28 3.87
C LEU A 11 6.47 24.56 3.38
N LEU A 12 5.40 24.69 4.16
CA LEU A 12 4.11 24.05 3.90
C LEU A 12 3.09 25.06 3.36
N PRO A 13 2.28 24.71 2.36
CA PRO A 13 1.26 25.59 1.83
C PRO A 13 0.11 25.74 2.85
N LYS A 14 -0.23 26.98 3.18
CA LYS A 14 -1.38 27.36 3.98
C LYS A 14 -2.24 28.33 3.18
N LYS A 15 -3.55 28.12 3.14
CA LYS A 15 -4.49 29.07 2.52
C LYS A 15 -4.81 30.17 3.53
N LYS A 16 -4.57 31.43 3.16
CA LYS A 16 -5.00 32.60 3.94
C LYS A 16 -5.63 33.60 2.97
N ASN A 17 -6.89 33.98 3.19
CA ASN A 17 -7.66 34.89 2.34
C ASN A 17 -7.63 34.51 0.83
N GLY A 18 -7.88 33.24 0.51
CA GLY A 18 -7.91 32.76 -0.88
C GLY A 18 -6.54 32.63 -1.56
N LYS A 19 -5.46 33.16 -0.98
CA LYS A 19 -4.08 33.03 -1.48
C LYS A 19 -3.37 31.87 -0.79
N THR A 20 -2.57 31.13 -1.55
CA THR A 20 -1.69 30.10 -1.00
C THR A 20 -0.40 30.77 -0.56
N ILE A 21 -0.09 30.73 0.74
CA ILE A 21 1.19 31.18 1.30
C ILE A 21 1.98 29.98 1.78
N LEU A 22 3.30 30.03 1.68
CA LEU A 22 4.18 28.98 2.18
C LEU A 22 4.65 29.38 3.57
N VAL A 23 4.32 28.59 4.59
CA VAL A 23 4.61 28.87 6.01
C VAL A 23 5.53 27.80 6.57
N CYS A 24 6.52 28.23 7.34
CA CYS A 24 7.39 27.37 8.13
C CYS A 24 6.72 27.01 9.46
N SER A 25 6.55 25.72 9.73
CA SER A 25 5.99 25.26 11.01
C SER A 25 6.90 25.52 12.22
N LYS A 26 8.22 25.65 12.02
CA LYS A 26 9.19 25.75 13.12
C LYS A 26 9.44 27.19 13.58
N CYS A 27 9.57 28.13 12.64
CA CYS A 27 9.94 29.51 12.96
C CYS A 27 8.93 30.56 12.51
N GLY A 28 7.76 30.15 11.99
CA GLY A 28 6.69 31.04 11.56
C GLY A 28 6.98 31.88 10.31
N TYR A 29 8.14 31.69 9.67
CA TYR A 29 8.48 32.38 8.43
C TYR A 29 7.46 32.08 7.34
N SER A 30 6.90 33.11 6.71
CA SER A 30 5.91 32.98 5.64
C SER A 30 6.36 33.73 4.40
N GLU A 31 6.22 33.10 3.24
CA GLU A 31 6.43 33.74 1.94
C GLU A 31 5.22 33.51 1.03
N GLU A 32 4.99 34.44 0.10
CA GLU A 32 3.95 34.26 -0.90
C GLU A 32 4.35 33.13 -1.85
N ASN A 33 3.42 32.20 -2.06
CA ASN A 33 3.62 31.18 -3.06
C ASN A 33 3.51 31.86 -4.42
N LYS A 34 4.63 32.02 -5.12
CA LYS A 34 4.65 32.26 -6.57
C LYS A 34 4.74 30.92 -7.29
N PRO A 35 3.63 30.27 -7.69
CA PRO A 35 3.72 29.19 -8.66
C PRO A 35 2.91 29.50 -9.92
N ASP A 36 3.55 29.37 -11.08
CA ASP A 36 2.86 29.19 -12.36
C ASP A 36 2.18 27.81 -12.45
N LYS A 37 2.56 26.86 -11.57
CA LYS A 37 1.97 25.51 -11.48
C LYS A 37 1.85 25.05 -10.03
N GLY A 38 0.60 24.83 -9.59
CA GLY A 38 0.19 24.60 -8.20
C GLY A 38 1.10 23.68 -7.36
N TYR A 39 1.26 24.04 -6.09
CA TYR A 39 2.06 23.29 -5.12
C TYR A 39 1.31 22.02 -4.68
N ARG A 40 1.56 20.89 -5.34
CA ARG A 40 1.07 19.56 -4.92
C ARG A 40 2.13 18.86 -4.08
N VAL A 41 1.89 18.71 -2.79
CA VAL A 41 2.61 17.73 -1.97
C VAL A 41 2.04 16.36 -2.31
N LYS A 42 2.67 15.66 -3.25
CA LYS A 42 2.40 14.23 -3.44
C LYS A 42 3.21 13.47 -2.40
N GLY A 43 2.54 12.97 -1.35
CA GLY A 43 3.12 11.91 -0.55
C GLY A 43 3.30 10.69 -1.45
N LYS A 44 4.53 10.37 -1.85
CA LYS A 44 4.80 9.04 -2.40
C LYS A 44 4.69 8.08 -1.23
N ILE A 45 3.59 7.33 -1.16
CA ILE A 45 3.51 6.15 -0.31
C ILE A 45 4.57 5.20 -0.86
N TYR A 46 5.69 5.12 -0.15
CA TYR A 46 6.74 4.16 -0.46
C TYR A 46 6.20 2.82 0.02
N HIS A 47 5.68 1.99 -0.89
CA HIS A 47 5.47 0.58 -0.60
C HIS A 47 6.86 0.01 -0.30
N HIS A 48 7.17 -0.21 0.98
CA HIS A 48 8.40 -0.87 1.36
C HIS A 48 8.47 -2.21 0.62
N PRO A 49 9.64 -2.63 0.09
CA PRO A 49 9.77 -3.89 -0.64
C PRO A 49 9.37 -5.13 0.18
N SER A 50 9.11 -4.99 1.50
CA SER A 50 8.46 -6.02 2.32
C SER A 50 6.98 -6.26 1.99
N GLN A 51 6.36 -5.46 1.12
CA GLN A 51 5.07 -5.78 0.49
C GLN A 51 5.22 -6.54 -0.83
N LYS A 52 6.45 -6.92 -1.22
CA LYS A 52 6.60 -8.04 -2.15
C LYS A 52 6.24 -9.30 -1.38
N ILE A 53 5.12 -9.91 -1.74
CA ILE A 53 4.83 -11.29 -1.38
C ILE A 53 5.93 -12.12 -2.04
N TYR A 54 7.02 -12.37 -1.30
CA TYR A 54 7.93 -13.44 -1.63
C TYR A 54 7.14 -14.72 -1.41
N VAL A 55 6.62 -15.29 -2.50
CA VAL A 55 6.23 -16.70 -2.49
C VAL A 55 7.54 -17.46 -2.43
N ALA A 56 8.09 -17.61 -1.23
CA ALA A 56 9.27 -18.41 -1.00
C ALA A 56 8.97 -19.82 -1.54
N GLU A 57 9.84 -20.32 -2.42
CA GLU A 57 9.85 -21.71 -2.88
C GLU A 57 10.39 -22.66 -1.79
N GLU A 58 10.28 -22.28 -0.52
CA GLU A 58 10.44 -23.19 0.60
C GLU A 58 9.15 -23.96 0.76
N ARG A 59 9.23 -25.29 0.61
CA ARG A 59 8.17 -26.29 0.82
C ARG A 59 7.17 -25.81 1.88
N VAL A 60 6.14 -25.12 1.42
CA VAL A 60 5.20 -24.48 2.32
C VAL A 60 4.41 -25.62 2.97
N LEU A 61 4.61 -25.85 4.27
CA LEU A 61 3.83 -26.79 5.09
C LEU A 61 2.41 -26.24 5.30
N LEU A 62 1.77 -25.83 4.21
CA LEU A 62 0.40 -25.37 4.24
C LEU A 62 -0.50 -26.56 4.50
N PRO A 63 -1.55 -26.39 5.32
CA PRO A 63 -2.54 -27.43 5.48
C PRO A 63 -3.20 -27.73 4.13
N ARG A 64 -3.45 -29.02 3.88
CA ARG A 64 -4.17 -29.49 2.69
C ARG A 64 -5.66 -29.56 2.99
N THR A 65 -6.47 -29.16 2.01
CA THR A 65 -7.92 -29.29 2.04
C THR A 65 -8.43 -29.93 0.75
N LYS A 66 -9.63 -30.52 0.83
CA LYS A 66 -10.33 -31.11 -0.31
C LYS A 66 -11.12 -30.02 -1.03
N ILE A 67 -10.62 -29.56 -2.17
CA ILE A 67 -11.27 -28.56 -3.01
C ILE A 67 -10.88 -28.80 -4.47
N ILE A 68 -11.84 -28.65 -5.37
CA ILE A 68 -11.65 -28.89 -6.80
C ILE A 68 -10.90 -27.70 -7.41
N CYS A 69 -9.75 -27.96 -8.00
CA CYS A 69 -8.99 -26.96 -8.73
C CYS A 69 -9.74 -26.57 -10.02
N PRO A 70 -10.07 -25.28 -10.21
CA PRO A 70 -10.83 -24.83 -11.38
C PRO A 70 -10.07 -24.95 -12.70
N LYS A 71 -8.74 -25.15 -12.64
CA LYS A 71 -7.88 -25.27 -13.83
C LYS A 71 -7.65 -26.71 -14.30
N CYS A 72 -7.55 -27.67 -13.37
CA CYS A 72 -7.13 -29.04 -13.69
C CYS A 72 -8.00 -30.14 -13.08
N GLY A 73 -9.03 -29.79 -12.31
CA GLY A 73 -9.95 -30.74 -11.70
C GLY A 73 -9.38 -31.55 -10.52
N ASN A 74 -8.15 -31.25 -10.06
CA ASN A 74 -7.57 -31.91 -8.90
C ASN A 74 -8.39 -31.63 -7.62
N ASN A 75 -8.58 -32.63 -6.76
CA ASN A 75 -9.43 -32.51 -5.56
C ASN A 75 -8.67 -32.06 -4.29
N GLU A 76 -7.39 -31.71 -4.40
CA GLU A 76 -6.59 -31.27 -3.26
C GLU A 76 -5.88 -29.94 -3.55
N ALA A 77 -5.88 -29.08 -2.54
CA ALA A 77 -5.15 -27.82 -2.56
C ALA A 77 -4.58 -27.50 -1.18
N TYR A 78 -3.46 -26.80 -1.16
CA TYR A 78 -2.96 -26.11 0.02
C TYR A 78 -3.84 -24.89 0.29
N TYR A 79 -4.14 -24.58 1.56
CA TYR A 79 -4.91 -23.39 1.91
C TYR A 79 -4.21 -22.51 2.95
N TRP A 80 -4.45 -21.20 2.87
CA TRP A 80 -4.05 -20.22 3.89
C TRP A 80 -5.03 -19.04 3.91
N MET A 81 -5.06 -18.31 5.01
CA MET A 81 -5.89 -17.11 5.17
C MET A 81 -4.98 -15.89 5.32
N GLN A 82 -5.34 -14.79 4.66
CA GLN A 82 -4.63 -13.53 4.78
C GLN A 82 -5.62 -12.37 4.71
N GLN A 83 -5.47 -11.40 5.61
CA GLN A 83 -6.23 -10.15 5.57
C GLN A 83 -5.69 -9.29 4.41
N THR A 84 -6.51 -9.10 3.37
CA THR A 84 -6.14 -8.27 2.21
C THR A 84 -6.82 -6.91 2.19
N ARG A 85 -7.74 -6.65 3.13
CA ARG A 85 -8.57 -5.45 3.19
C ARG A 85 -8.67 -4.88 4.62
N SER A 86 -9.29 -3.71 4.76
CA SER A 86 -9.48 -3.04 6.05
C SER A 86 -10.19 -3.94 7.07
N GLY A 87 -10.03 -3.64 8.36
CA GLY A 87 -10.50 -4.48 9.46
C GLY A 87 -12.00 -4.75 9.52
N ASP A 88 -12.81 -4.03 8.73
CA ASP A 88 -14.26 -4.22 8.60
C ASP A 88 -14.66 -5.35 7.61
N GLU A 89 -13.70 -5.98 6.91
CA GLU A 89 -13.98 -7.05 5.93
C GLU A 89 -13.43 -8.42 6.36
N PRO A 90 -14.10 -9.54 6.00
CA PRO A 90 -13.67 -10.88 6.34
C PRO A 90 -12.30 -11.24 5.74
N MET A 91 -11.59 -12.17 6.39
CA MET A 91 -10.30 -12.66 5.91
C MET A 91 -10.45 -13.32 4.53
N THR A 92 -9.46 -13.13 3.65
CA THR A 92 -9.47 -13.76 2.33
C THR A 92 -8.83 -15.14 2.40
N ARG A 93 -9.52 -16.17 1.90
CA ARG A 93 -9.00 -17.53 1.77
C ARG A 93 -8.27 -17.69 0.45
N PHE A 94 -7.09 -18.29 0.50
CA PHE A 94 -6.28 -18.60 -0.66
C PHE A 94 -6.08 -20.10 -0.76
N PHE A 95 -6.09 -20.61 -1.99
CA PHE A 95 -5.87 -22.00 -2.31
C PHE A 95 -4.78 -22.14 -3.37
N ARG A 96 -3.93 -23.16 -3.27
CA ARG A 96 -2.93 -23.53 -4.27
C ARG A 96 -3.02 -25.00 -4.60
N CYS A 97 -3.30 -25.33 -5.86
CA CYS A 97 -3.42 -26.70 -6.31
C CYS A 97 -2.14 -27.49 -6.05
N THR A 98 -2.25 -28.69 -5.47
CA THR A 98 -1.09 -29.58 -5.23
C THR A 98 -0.49 -30.15 -6.52
N LYS A 99 -1.25 -30.15 -7.63
CA LYS A 99 -0.84 -30.73 -8.92
C LYS A 99 -0.34 -29.69 -9.92
N CYS A 100 -1.13 -28.67 -10.20
CA CYS A 100 -0.83 -27.69 -11.26
C CYS A 100 -0.30 -26.34 -10.73
N ASN A 101 -0.13 -26.22 -9.41
CA ASN A 101 0.33 -24.99 -8.74
C ASN A 101 -0.53 -23.74 -8.99
N TYR A 102 -1.72 -23.89 -9.57
CA TYR A 102 -2.64 -22.77 -9.76
C TYR A 102 -3.11 -22.25 -8.41
N THR A 103 -2.98 -20.95 -8.19
CA THR A 103 -3.45 -20.26 -6.98
C THR A 103 -4.70 -19.45 -7.29
N TRP A 104 -5.72 -19.60 -6.46
CA TRP A 104 -6.95 -18.81 -6.54
C TRP A 104 -7.37 -18.36 -5.14
N ARG A 105 -8.28 -17.39 -5.11
CA ARG A 105 -8.80 -16.79 -3.89
C ARG A 105 -10.31 -16.96 -3.84
N GLU A 106 -10.83 -17.20 -2.64
CA GLU A 106 -12.25 -17.28 -2.36
C GLU A 106 -12.60 -16.18 -1.36
N TYR A 107 -13.68 -15.47 -1.68
CA TYR A 107 -14.29 -14.50 -0.80
C TYR A 107 -15.41 -15.21 -0.05
N GLU A 108 -15.39 -15.13 1.28
CA GLU A 108 -16.59 -15.37 2.10
C GLU A 108 -17.52 -14.16 2.04
#